data_AF-E8WKW3-F1
#
_entry.id   AF-E8WKW3-F1
#
_cell.length_a   1.000
_cell.length_b   1.000
_cell.length_c   1.000
_cell.angle_alpha   90.00
_cell.angle_beta   90.00
_cell.angle_gamma   90.00
#
_symmetry.space_group_name_H-M   'P 1'
#
loop_
_entity.id
_entity.type
_entity.pdbx_description
1 polymer ?
#
loop_
_entity_poly.entity_id
_entity_poly.type
_entity_poly.pdbx_seq_one_letter_code
_entity_poly.pdbx_strand_id
1 'polypeptide(L)'
;MAQTTYKRIEAVSKAIAILEFLATQKGPVTGPEIARAVNIAVGTVMTQIVTLQDHNLVRSVGSGYELGMGAAMLWARKKALLEGERYRIDQDLKKLEEEA
;
A
#
# COMPACT_ATOMS: atom_id res chain seq x y z
N MET A 1 14.62 -29.96 -12.60
CA MET A 1 13.65 -28.97 -12.07
C MET A 1 14.30 -27.61 -12.22
N ALA A 2 13.69 -26.65 -12.91
CA ALA A 2 14.27 -25.32 -13.09
C ALA A 2 14.35 -24.60 -11.73
N GLN A 3 15.55 -24.21 -11.29
CA GLN A 3 15.72 -23.36 -10.12
C GLN A 3 15.12 -22.00 -10.43
N THR A 4 13.98 -21.69 -9.82
CA THR A 4 13.39 -20.36 -9.89
C THR A 4 14.28 -19.41 -9.10
N THR A 5 15.07 -18.60 -9.81
CA THR A 5 15.92 -17.59 -9.18
C THR A 5 15.06 -16.37 -8.88
N TYR A 6 14.26 -16.42 -7.81
CA TYR A 6 13.52 -15.26 -7.34
C TYR A 6 14.52 -14.22 -6.81
N LYS A 7 14.55 -13.04 -7.43
CA LYS A 7 15.38 -11.92 -6.98
C LYS A 7 14.48 -10.78 -6.51
N ARG A 8 14.93 -10.07 -5.47
CA ARG A 8 14.28 -8.85 -5.01
C ARG A 8 14.32 -7.80 -6.13
N ILE A 9 13.20 -7.10 -6.31
CA ILE A 9 13.11 -5.98 -7.24
C ILE A 9 13.39 -4.71 -6.45
N GLU A 10 14.60 -4.16 -6.62
CA GLU A 10 15.05 -2.97 -5.89
C GLU A 10 14.10 -1.77 -6.06
N ALA A 11 13.49 -1.59 -7.25
CA ALA A 11 12.53 -0.52 -7.47
C ALA A 11 11.30 -0.64 -6.55
N VAL A 12 10.79 -1.86 -6.34
CA VAL A 12 9.65 -2.10 -5.43
C VAL A 12 10.05 -1.83 -3.99
N SER A 13 11.25 -2.25 -3.57
CA SER A 13 11.76 -1.96 -2.23
C SER A 13 11.89 -0.46 -1.96
N LYS A 14 12.34 0.32 -2.95
CA LYS A 14 12.39 1.78 -2.85
C LYS A 14 11.01 2.42 -2.77
N ALA A 15 10.04 1.94 -3.56
CA ALA A 15 8.66 2.41 -3.49
C ALA A 15 8.04 2.14 -2.11
N ILE A 16 8.27 0.95 -1.55
CA ILE A 16 7.81 0.59 -0.19
C ILE A 16 8.40 1.54 0.85
N ALA A 17 9.73 1.77 0.82
CA ALA A 17 10.37 2.68 1.76
C ALA A 17 9.81 4.12 1.70
N ILE A 18 9.49 4.61 0.51
CA ILE A 18 8.83 5.92 0.32
C ILE A 18 7.44 5.92 0.97
N LEU A 19 6.62 4.88 0.73
CA LEU A 19 5.27 4.78 1.30
C LEU A 19 5.31 4.67 2.83
N GLU A 20 6.21 3.88 3.38
CA GLU A 20 6.43 3.75 4.82
C GLU A 20 6.83 5.10 5.45
N PHE A 21 7.74 5.82 4.81
CA PHE A 21 8.12 7.15 5.25
C PHE A 21 6.92 8.10 5.25
N LEU A 22 6.18 8.20 4.15
CA LEU A 22 5.01 9.07 4.03
C LEU A 22 3.91 8.73 5.03
N ALA A 23 3.72 7.46 5.36
CA ALA A 23 2.73 7.02 6.35
C ALA A 23 3.03 7.52 7.77
N THR A 24 4.28 7.89 8.07
CA THR A 24 4.67 8.46 9.38
C THR A 24 4.59 9.99 9.43
N GLN A 25 4.38 10.65 8.29
CA GLN A 25 4.35 12.11 8.23
C GLN A 25 2.96 12.65 8.58
N LYS A 26 2.93 13.77 9.33
CA LYS A 26 1.68 14.46 9.71
C LYS A 26 1.15 15.42 8.64
N GLY A 27 1.91 15.61 7.56
CA GLY A 27 1.55 16.50 6.46
C GLY A 27 2.47 16.31 5.25
N PRO A 28 2.23 17.11 4.19
CA PRO A 28 2.97 16.99 2.94
C PRO A 28 4.47 17.26 3.12
N VAL A 29 5.30 16.44 2.48
CA VAL A 29 6.77 16.53 2.48
C VAL A 29 7.31 16.61 1.07
N THR A 30 8.40 17.36 0.86
CA THR A 30 8.97 17.58 -0.48
C THR A 30 9.79 16.38 -0.97
N GLY A 31 9.95 16.26 -2.29
CA GLY A 31 10.79 15.23 -2.90
C GLY A 31 12.23 15.15 -2.33
N PRO A 32 12.93 16.27 -2.12
CA PRO A 32 14.24 16.27 -1.46
C PRO A 32 14.22 15.81 0.01
N GLU A 33 13.16 16.09 0.76
CA GLU A 33 13.02 15.60 2.14
C GLU A 33 12.84 14.09 2.17
N ILE A 34 11.97 13.56 1.30
CA ILE A 34 11.77 12.12 1.12
C ILE A 34 13.11 11.47 0.76
N ALA A 35 13.79 11.98 -0.26
CA ALA A 35 15.10 11.47 -0.73
C ALA A 35 16.15 11.38 0.37
N ARG A 36 16.26 12.40 1.23
CA ARG A 36 17.15 12.38 2.40
C ARG A 36 16.72 11.32 3.42
N ALA A 37 15.42 11.23 3.70
CA ALA A 37 14.90 10.30 4.70
C ALA A 37 15.09 8.83 4.31
N VAL A 38 14.90 8.50 3.03
CA VAL A 38 15.03 7.11 2.54
C VAL A 38 16.40 6.79 1.94
N ASN A 39 17.34 7.75 1.96
CA ASN A 39 18.69 7.64 1.39
C ASN A 39 18.71 7.21 -0.10
N ILE A 40 17.91 7.89 -0.93
CA ILE A 40 17.78 7.64 -2.36
C ILE A 40 17.99 8.96 -3.12
N ALA A 41 18.55 8.90 -4.33
CA ALA A 41 18.67 10.07 -5.19
C ALA A 41 17.30 10.69 -5.50
N VAL A 42 17.20 12.03 -5.46
CA VAL A 42 15.95 12.78 -5.68
C VAL A 42 15.28 12.36 -6.99
N GLY A 43 16.02 12.26 -8.09
CA GLY A 43 15.47 11.83 -9.38
C GLY A 43 14.78 10.47 -9.31
N THR A 44 15.39 9.50 -8.62
CA THR A 44 14.78 8.18 -8.42
C THR A 44 13.51 8.27 -7.57
N VAL A 45 13.51 9.06 -6.49
CA VAL A 45 12.31 9.29 -5.67
C VAL A 45 11.20 9.88 -6.53
N MET A 46 11.49 10.90 -7.33
CA MET A 46 10.49 11.53 -8.19
C MET A 46 9.90 10.55 -9.21
N THR A 47 10.73 9.70 -9.84
CA THR A 47 10.24 8.64 -10.73
C THR A 47 9.29 7.69 -10.01
N GLN A 48 9.63 7.26 -8.78
CA GLN A 48 8.75 6.39 -8.00
C GLN A 48 7.45 7.10 -7.60
N ILE A 49 7.52 8.38 -7.19
CA ILE A 49 6.36 9.18 -6.81
C ILE A 49 5.35 9.25 -7.96
N VAL A 50 5.78 9.57 -9.18
CA VAL A 50 4.89 9.65 -10.34
C VAL A 50 4.13 8.33 -10.53
N THR A 51 4.84 7.19 -10.52
CA THR A 51 4.20 5.87 -10.61
C THR A 51 3.24 5.59 -9.44
N LEU A 52 3.59 5.99 -8.22
CA LEU A 52 2.73 5.81 -7.05
C LEU A 52 1.47 6.69 -7.11
N GLN A 53 1.55 7.87 -7.74
CA GLN A 53 0.41 8.75 -7.97
C GLN A 53 -0.59 8.15 -8.96
N ASP A 54 -0.11 7.52 -10.04
CA ASP A 54 -0.96 6.82 -11.02
C ASP A 54 -1.83 5.73 -10.37
N HIS A 55 -1.38 5.20 -9.22
CA HIS A 55 -2.08 4.18 -8.44
C HIS A 55 -2.77 4.72 -7.18
N ASN A 56 -2.91 6.04 -7.02
CA ASN A 56 -3.50 6.71 -5.86
C ASN A 56 -2.84 6.37 -4.52
N LEU A 57 -1.59 5.89 -4.54
CA LEU A 57 -0.83 5.55 -3.33
C LEU A 57 -0.12 6.76 -2.73
N VAL A 58 0.15 7.78 -3.55
CA VAL A 58 0.71 9.08 -3.15
C VAL A 58 -0.14 10.18 -3.79
N ARG A 59 -0.25 11.34 -3.16
CA ARG A 59 -0.86 12.54 -3.75
C ARG A 59 0.00 13.77 -3.53
N SER A 60 -0.07 14.71 -4.47
CA SER A 60 0.56 16.03 -4.34
C SER A 60 -0.35 16.97 -3.56
N VAL A 61 0.23 17.73 -2.64
CA VAL A 61 -0.44 18.80 -1.89
C VAL A 61 0.48 20.00 -1.84
N GLY A 62 0.12 21.06 -2.58
CA GLY A 62 1.01 22.21 -2.78
C GLY A 62 2.32 21.78 -3.45
N SER A 63 3.43 22.08 -2.80
CA SER A 63 4.79 21.66 -3.23
C SER A 63 5.26 20.34 -2.62
N GLY A 64 4.43 19.68 -1.81
CA GLY A 64 4.76 18.45 -1.10
C GLY A 64 3.94 17.25 -1.58
N TYR A 65 4.27 16.10 -1.00
CA TYR A 65 3.66 14.81 -1.25
C TYR A 65 3.24 14.17 0.06
N GLU A 66 2.12 13.47 0.06
CA GLU A 66 1.64 12.71 1.20
C GLU A 66 1.01 11.38 0.76
N LEU A 67 0.76 10.51 1.73
CA LEU A 67 0.15 9.20 1.48
C LEU A 67 -1.27 9.37 0.90
N GLY A 68 -1.53 8.69 -0.21
CA GLY A 68 -2.83 8.64 -0.86
C GLY A 68 -3.78 7.60 -0.22
N MET A 69 -5.03 7.58 -0.68
CA MET A 69 -6.06 6.67 -0.18
C MET A 69 -5.93 5.24 -0.72
N GLY A 70 -5.04 4.98 -1.69
CA GLY A 70 -4.90 3.67 -2.32
C GLY A 70 -4.62 2.53 -1.32
N ALA A 71 -3.77 2.78 -0.32
CA ALA A 71 -3.49 1.80 0.74
C ALA A 71 -4.74 1.53 1.62
N ALA A 72 -5.50 2.57 1.95
CA ALA A 72 -6.76 2.44 2.69
C ALA A 72 -7.80 1.65 1.90
N MET A 73 -7.86 1.81 0.58
CA MET A 73 -8.75 1.05 -0.29
C MET A 73 -8.41 -0.45 -0.32
N LEU A 74 -7.12 -0.81 -0.30
CA LEU A 74 -6.69 -2.21 -0.19
C LEU A 74 -7.15 -2.83 1.13
N TRP A 75 -6.98 -2.10 2.24
CA TRP A 75 -7.44 -2.55 3.55
C TRP A 75 -8.97 -2.70 3.61
N ALA A 76 -9.71 -1.70 3.13
CA ALA A 76 -11.17 -1.72 3.10
C ALA A 76 -11.71 -2.91 2.30
N ARG A 77 -11.09 -3.23 1.15
CA ARG A 77 -11.44 -4.42 0.35
C ARG A 77 -11.17 -5.72 1.11
N LYS A 78 -10.01 -5.83 1.78
CA LYS A 78 -9.70 -7.04 2.57
C LYS A 78 -10.67 -7.22 3.73
N LYS A 79 -11.05 -6.13 4.41
CA LYS A 79 -12.06 -6.16 5.46
C LYS A 79 -13.41 -6.64 4.93
N ALA A 80 -13.89 -6.07 3.83
CA ALA A 80 -15.16 -6.47 3.21
C ALA A 80 -15.19 -7.96 2.80
N LEU A 81 -14.07 -8.50 2.31
CA LEU A 81 -13.95 -9.93 2.01
C LEU A 81 -14.12 -10.80 3.27
N LEU A 82 -13.45 -10.42 4.36
CA LEU A 82 -13.54 -11.15 5.63
C LEU A 82 -14.95 -11.05 6.25
N GLU A 83 -15.61 -9.90 6.12
CA GLU A 83 -17.01 -9.73 6.56
C GLU A 83 -17.96 -10.62 5.76
N GLY A 84 -17.75 -10.76 4.44
CA GLY A 84 -18.51 -11.67 3.59
C GLY A 84 -18.27 -13.15 3.92
N GLU A 85 -17.03 -13.53 4.24
CA GLU A 85 -16.69 -14.88 4.71
C GLU A 85 -17.38 -15.19 6.03
N ARG A 86 -17.34 -14.26 6.99
CA ARG A 86 -18.04 -14.39 8.27
C ARG A 86 -19.54 -14.60 8.06
N TYR A 87 -20.18 -13.77 7.24
CA TYR A 87 -21.62 -13.89 6.97
C TYR A 87 -21.99 -15.27 6.41
N ARG A 88 -21.17 -15.83 5.52
CA ARG A 88 -21.40 -17.18 4.97
C ARG A 88 -21.30 -18.25 6.06
N ILE A 89 -20.25 -18.19 6.87
CA ILE A 89 -20.03 -19.13 7.98
C ILE A 89 -21.19 -19.06 8.97
N ASP A 90 -21.65 -17.86 9.34
CA ASP A 90 -22.77 -17.66 10.26
C ASP A 90 -24.07 -18.27 9.70
N GLN A 91 -24.31 -18.19 8.39
CA GLN A 91 -25.46 -18.84 7.75
C GLN A 91 -25.38 -20.36 7.74
N ASP A 92 -24.19 -20.91 7.50
CA ASP A 92 -23.99 -22.36 7.48
C ASP A 92 -24.13 -22.97 8.89
N LEU A 93 -23.59 -22.30 9.92
CA LEU A 93 -23.79 -22.69 11.32
C LEU A 93 -25.27 -22.72 11.70
N LYS A 94 -26.01 -21.67 11.33
CA LYS A 94 -27.44 -21.59 11.61
C LYS A 94 -28.23 -22.75 11.00
N LYS A 95 -27.90 -23.17 9.77
CA LYS A 95 -28.54 -24.34 9.15
C LYS A 95 -28.24 -25.63 9.89
N LEU A 96 -27.00 -25.83 10.32
CA LEU A 96 -26.60 -27.02 11.08
C LEU A 96 -27.30 -27.08 12.45
N GLU A 97 -27.56 -25.94 13.08
CA GLU A 97 -28.32 -25.86 14.33
C GLU A 97 -29.82 -26.14 14.12
N GLU A 98 -30.40 -25.75 12.98
CA GLU A 98 -31.81 -26.02 12.65
C GLU A 98 -32.07 -27.48 12.25
N GLU A 99 -31.03 -28.22 11.82
CA GLU A 99 -31.08 -29.63 11.45
C GLU A 99 -30.80 -30.61 12.63
N ALA A 100 -30.41 -30.08 13.80
CA ALA A 100 -30.07 -30.86 15.01
C ALA A 100 -31.23 -30.94 16.02
#